data_AF-A0A940R4D3-F1
#
_entry.id   AF-A0A940R4D3-F1
#
_cell.length_a   1.000
_cell.length_b   1.000
_cell.length_c   1.000
_cell.angle_alpha   90.00
_cell.angle_beta   90.00
_cell.angle_gamma   90.00
#
_symmetry.space_group_name_H-M   'P 1'
#
loop_
_entity.id
_entity.type
_entity.pdbx_description
1 polymer ?
#
loop_
_entity_poly.entity_id
_entity_poly.type
_entity_poly.pdbx_seq_one_letter_code
_entity_poly.pdbx_strand_id
1 'polypeptide(L)'
;MFFVGFIYECTAQDFTRTGHGVKLTVNSITTELRFYNTNTVRVLKYPAGKEADPKSLSVIAAPAKTDVSVKSLRGTLNIDNGHFQISVNLGDGNITFSERKNKMVLLKEKTGSVSFQPFNDAGVSTYTVNQAFELGQDEAIYGLGQQQRGKMIQRNLKMLMVQGNTDDYVPFFQSVKGYGIFWDNYSPTTFEDNTTATSFKSEVGDCIDYYFMYGANADGVIAQMRNLTGQAPMFPLWTYGYWQSKERYKSQFELVDVVKKHRQLNVPLDGVIQDWQYWGSNYLWNAMDFLNADFPDPKRMVKDIRQMNAHMIISIWSSFGPHTLQYKELDKINALFNIRTWPESGSDIWPPKMEYPSGVRVYDAYNPAARDIYWKYLRNMHSLGIDGWWMDSSEPDHFSATDADLNTKTYLGSFRRVRNA
;
A
#
# COMPACT_ATOMS: atom_id res chain seq x y z
N MET A 1 -52.01 46.76 -23.55
CA MET A 1 -50.69 46.18 -23.90
C MET A 1 -50.15 45.55 -22.63
N PHE A 2 -50.42 44.25 -22.42
CA PHE A 2 -50.02 43.52 -21.21
C PHE A 2 -48.62 42.94 -21.43
N PHE A 3 -47.66 43.38 -20.62
CA PHE A 3 -46.35 42.75 -20.53
C PHE A 3 -46.48 41.49 -19.66
N VAL A 4 -46.33 40.32 -20.27
CA VAL A 4 -46.18 39.05 -19.56
C VAL A 4 -44.69 38.90 -19.24
N GLY A 5 -44.33 39.07 -17.97
CA GLY A 5 -43.00 38.76 -17.47
C GLY A 5 -42.81 37.24 -17.42
N PHE A 6 -41.85 36.73 -18.18
CA PHE A 6 -41.37 35.36 -18.02
C PHE A 6 -40.62 35.25 -16.70
N ILE A 7 -41.18 34.49 -15.76
CA ILE A 7 -40.46 33.99 -14.60
C ILE A 7 -39.53 32.90 -15.13
N TYR A 8 -38.22 33.13 -15.04
CA TYR A 8 -37.23 32.08 -15.24
C TYR A 8 -37.39 31.05 -14.10
N GLU A 9 -37.82 29.85 -14.44
CA GLU A 9 -37.68 28.69 -13.57
C GLU A 9 -36.19 28.45 -13.32
N CYS A 10 -35.75 28.74 -12.09
CA CYS A 10 -34.42 28.39 -11.63
C CYS A 10 -34.42 26.88 -11.37
N THR A 11 -33.89 26.08 -12.30
CA THR A 11 -33.67 24.65 -12.09
C THR A 11 -32.82 24.46 -10.83
N ALA A 12 -33.30 23.62 -9.90
CA ALA A 12 -32.53 23.21 -8.73
C ALA A 12 -31.15 22.68 -9.18
N GLN A 13 -30.09 23.08 -8.50
CA GLN A 13 -28.74 22.66 -8.84
C GLN A 13 -28.60 21.14 -8.64
N ASP A 14 -28.31 20.40 -9.71
CA ASP A 14 -28.05 18.94 -9.68
C ASP A 14 -26.73 18.56 -8.96
N PHE A 15 -26.05 19.54 -8.35
CA PHE A 15 -24.77 19.39 -7.66
C PHE A 15 -24.58 20.47 -6.60
N THR A 16 -23.75 20.18 -5.62
CA THR A 16 -23.33 21.13 -4.57
C THR A 16 -21.84 21.38 -4.69
N ARG A 17 -21.42 22.65 -4.70
CA ARG A 17 -20.00 23.02 -4.54
C ARG A 17 -19.57 22.77 -3.09
N THR A 18 -18.46 22.07 -2.91
CA THR A 18 -17.83 21.88 -1.59
C THR A 18 -16.64 22.82 -1.44
N GLY A 19 -16.01 22.86 -0.25
CA GLY A 19 -14.80 23.67 -0.04
C GLY A 19 -13.62 23.29 -0.95
N HIS A 20 -13.61 22.04 -1.44
CA HIS A 20 -12.49 21.46 -2.20
C HIS A 20 -12.92 20.81 -3.52
N GLY A 21 -14.15 21.05 -3.99
CA GLY A 21 -14.62 20.48 -5.26
C GLY A 21 -16.14 20.46 -5.39
N VAL A 22 -16.67 19.32 -5.82
CA VAL A 22 -18.10 19.17 -6.19
C VAL A 22 -18.66 17.84 -5.71
N LYS A 23 -19.89 17.85 -5.19
CA LYS A 23 -20.65 16.68 -4.77
C LYS A 23 -21.97 16.64 -5.55
N LEU A 24 -22.39 15.46 -6.00
CA LEU A 24 -23.67 15.25 -6.69
C LEU A 24 -24.19 13.84 -6.43
N THR A 25 -25.49 13.64 -6.63
CA THR A 25 -26.13 12.31 -6.48
C THR A 25 -26.89 11.97 -7.74
N VAL A 26 -26.55 10.83 -8.34
CA VAL A 26 -27.21 10.29 -9.55
C VAL A 26 -27.50 8.81 -9.30
N ASN A 27 -28.71 8.34 -9.62
CA ASN A 27 -29.13 6.94 -9.48
C ASN A 27 -28.79 6.31 -8.11
N SER A 28 -29.10 7.04 -7.02
CA SER A 28 -28.82 6.62 -5.64
C SER A 28 -27.34 6.41 -5.31
N ILE A 29 -26.42 6.94 -6.12
CA ILE A 29 -24.98 7.00 -5.85
C ILE A 29 -24.59 8.46 -5.66
N THR A 30 -24.06 8.78 -4.49
CA THR A 30 -23.40 10.06 -4.24
C THR A 30 -21.98 9.97 -4.74
N THR A 31 -21.57 10.93 -5.58
CA THR A 31 -20.20 11.11 -6.08
C THR A 31 -19.65 12.41 -5.54
N GLU A 32 -18.44 12.37 -4.99
CA GLU A 32 -17.68 13.54 -4.56
C GLU A 32 -16.34 13.60 -5.29
N LEU A 33 -16.11 14.73 -5.97
CA LEU A 33 -14.86 15.08 -6.62
C LEU A 33 -14.13 16.07 -5.72
N ARG A 34 -12.99 15.66 -5.17
CA ARG A 34 -12.21 16.44 -4.21
C ARG A 34 -10.81 16.70 -4.75
N PHE A 35 -10.45 17.96 -4.96
CA PHE A 35 -9.16 18.34 -5.52
C PHE A 35 -8.07 18.39 -4.45
N TYR A 36 -6.89 17.88 -4.81
CA TYR A 36 -5.68 17.98 -4.00
C TYR A 36 -4.69 18.97 -4.60
N ASN A 37 -4.77 19.18 -5.91
CA ASN A 37 -4.12 20.25 -6.67
C ASN A 37 -4.77 20.34 -8.07
N THR A 38 -4.19 21.11 -8.98
CA THR A 38 -4.65 21.28 -10.37
C THR A 38 -4.49 20.04 -11.26
N ASN A 39 -3.82 19.00 -10.77
CA ASN A 39 -3.45 17.79 -11.52
C ASN A 39 -4.04 16.52 -10.89
N THR A 40 -4.58 16.60 -9.69
CA THR A 40 -5.02 15.44 -8.91
C THR A 40 -6.37 15.66 -8.27
N VAL A 41 -7.29 14.71 -8.52
CA VAL A 41 -8.64 14.68 -7.97
C VAL A 41 -8.93 13.31 -7.38
N ARG A 42 -9.41 13.28 -6.13
CA ARG A 42 -9.99 12.11 -5.49
C ARG A 42 -11.45 12.00 -5.90
N VAL A 43 -11.87 10.81 -6.27
CA VAL A 43 -13.25 10.46 -6.60
C VAL A 43 -13.74 9.48 -5.56
N LEU A 44 -14.72 9.91 -4.77
CA LEU A 44 -15.45 9.07 -3.83
C LEU A 44 -16.82 8.78 -4.40
N LYS A 45 -17.23 7.50 -4.40
CA LYS A 45 -18.62 7.11 -4.68
C LYS A 45 -19.15 6.24 -3.56
N TYR A 46 -20.37 6.49 -3.13
CA TYR A 46 -21.02 5.72 -2.08
C TYR A 46 -22.56 5.74 -2.23
N PRO A 47 -23.29 4.73 -1.70
CA PRO A 47 -24.75 4.73 -1.73
C PRO A 47 -25.34 5.99 -1.08
N ALA A 48 -26.36 6.58 -1.71
CA ALA A 48 -27.00 7.79 -1.22
C ALA A 48 -27.53 7.60 0.22
N GLY A 49 -27.33 8.62 1.06
CA GLY A 49 -27.68 8.56 2.48
C GLY A 49 -26.69 7.78 3.35
N LYS A 50 -25.65 7.17 2.78
CA LYS A 50 -24.45 6.73 3.49
C LYS A 50 -23.40 7.82 3.30
N GLU A 51 -22.77 8.31 4.37
CA GLU A 51 -21.56 9.12 4.23
C GLU A 51 -20.34 8.23 4.44
N ALA A 52 -19.36 8.37 3.55
CA ALA A 52 -18.11 7.65 3.62
C ALA A 52 -16.96 8.60 3.23
N ASP A 53 -16.06 8.83 4.17
CA ASP A 53 -14.79 9.53 3.94
C ASP A 53 -13.68 8.74 4.65
N PRO A 54 -13.28 7.59 4.09
CA PRO A 54 -12.28 6.75 4.72
C PRO A 54 -10.96 7.51 4.81
N LYS A 55 -10.28 7.34 5.95
CA LYS A 55 -8.92 7.84 6.13
C LYS A 55 -7.96 6.93 5.37
N SER A 56 -7.25 7.50 4.41
CA SER A 56 -6.14 6.81 3.73
C SER A 56 -4.99 6.51 4.71
N LEU A 57 -4.37 5.35 4.57
CA LEU A 57 -3.10 4.97 5.19
C LEU A 57 -1.91 5.36 4.32
N SER A 58 -2.11 5.55 3.01
CA SER A 58 -1.04 5.90 2.05
C SER A 58 -0.98 7.40 1.71
N VAL A 59 -2.11 8.09 1.67
CA VAL A 59 -2.18 9.52 1.27
C VAL A 59 -1.96 10.41 2.49
N ILE A 60 -0.90 11.21 2.44
CA ILE A 60 -0.54 12.18 3.48
C ILE A 60 -0.88 13.62 3.08
N ALA A 61 -1.14 13.87 1.79
CA ALA A 61 -1.60 15.16 1.31
C ALA A 61 -3.01 15.48 1.82
N ALA A 62 -3.31 16.77 1.93
CA ALA A 62 -4.64 17.26 2.26
C ALA A 62 -5.34 17.80 1.00
N PRO A 63 -6.68 17.71 0.92
CA PRO A 63 -7.47 18.42 -0.08
C PRO A 63 -7.13 19.92 -0.11
N ALA A 64 -7.02 20.48 -1.31
CA ALA A 64 -6.64 21.88 -1.51
C ALA A 64 -7.71 22.61 -2.31
N LYS A 65 -7.94 23.88 -1.96
CA LYS A 65 -8.79 24.75 -2.77
C LYS A 65 -8.14 24.91 -4.15
N THR A 66 -8.87 24.52 -5.19
CA THR A 66 -8.41 24.57 -6.57
C THR A 66 -9.41 25.37 -7.38
N ASP A 67 -8.93 26.31 -8.19
CA ASP A 67 -9.78 27.15 -9.03
C ASP A 67 -10.36 26.31 -10.16
N VAL A 68 -11.67 26.06 -10.09
CA VAL A 68 -12.39 25.24 -11.06
C VAL A 68 -13.63 25.94 -11.61
N SER A 69 -13.74 25.95 -12.94
CA SER A 69 -14.96 26.34 -13.65
C SER A 69 -15.90 25.14 -13.65
N VAL A 70 -17.12 25.31 -13.16
CA VAL A 70 -18.16 24.27 -13.13
C VAL A 70 -19.37 24.76 -13.91
N LYS A 71 -19.78 24.01 -14.94
CA LYS A 71 -20.91 24.35 -15.82
C LYS A 71 -21.75 23.10 -16.07
N SER A 72 -23.05 23.18 -15.78
CA SER A 72 -24.01 22.16 -16.23
C SER A 72 -24.55 22.55 -17.59
N LEU A 73 -24.44 21.66 -18.58
CA LEU A 73 -24.95 21.88 -19.93
C LEU A 73 -25.35 20.54 -20.56
N ARG A 74 -26.56 20.48 -21.14
CA ARG A 74 -27.06 19.32 -21.91
C ARG A 74 -26.92 17.98 -21.16
N GLY A 75 -27.31 17.95 -19.88
CA GLY A 75 -27.24 16.73 -19.06
C GLY A 75 -25.82 16.30 -18.67
N THR A 76 -24.82 17.17 -18.80
CA THR A 76 -23.45 16.91 -18.36
C THR A 76 -22.95 18.03 -17.45
N LEU A 77 -22.39 17.67 -16.31
CA LEU A 77 -21.64 18.57 -15.44
C LEU A 77 -20.18 18.61 -15.87
N ASN A 78 -19.72 19.75 -16.36
CA ASN A 78 -18.36 19.96 -16.81
C ASN A 78 -17.57 20.75 -15.77
N ILE A 79 -16.45 20.19 -15.33
CA ILE A 79 -15.53 20.78 -14.37
C ILE A 79 -14.18 20.92 -15.07
N ASP A 80 -13.63 22.13 -15.10
CA ASP A 80 -12.36 22.43 -15.76
C ASP A 80 -11.44 23.18 -14.79
N ASN A 81 -10.25 22.65 -14.58
CA ASN A 81 -9.25 23.15 -13.63
C ASN A 81 -8.01 23.76 -14.29
N GLY A 82 -8.02 23.98 -15.61
CA GLY A 82 -6.86 24.53 -16.34
C GLY A 82 -5.97 23.49 -17.02
N HIS A 83 -5.98 22.23 -16.56
CA HIS A 83 -5.08 21.17 -17.07
C HIS A 83 -5.84 20.04 -17.74
N PHE A 84 -6.94 19.59 -17.13
CA PHE A 84 -7.82 18.58 -17.70
C PHE A 84 -9.27 18.94 -17.41
N GLN A 85 -10.18 18.31 -18.14
CA GLN A 85 -11.61 18.46 -17.99
C GLN A 85 -12.20 17.18 -17.41
N ILE A 86 -13.10 17.33 -16.45
CA ILE A 86 -13.93 16.26 -15.89
C ILE A 86 -15.35 16.51 -16.38
N SER A 87 -15.94 15.51 -17.02
CA SER A 87 -17.34 15.53 -17.46
C SER A 87 -18.09 14.43 -16.73
N VAL A 88 -19.09 14.80 -15.94
CA VAL A 88 -20.00 13.86 -15.27
C VAL A 88 -21.33 13.84 -16.00
N ASN A 89 -21.72 12.69 -16.54
CA ASN A 89 -23.03 12.52 -17.17
C ASN A 89 -24.10 12.45 -16.06
N LEU A 90 -25.09 13.34 -16.11
CA LEU A 90 -26.12 13.46 -15.08
C LEU A 90 -27.22 12.40 -15.19
N GLY A 91 -27.25 11.60 -16.26
CA GLY A 91 -28.17 10.48 -16.43
C GLY A 91 -27.68 9.17 -15.80
N ASP A 92 -26.37 8.92 -15.81
CA ASP A 92 -25.78 7.66 -15.30
C ASP A 92 -24.73 7.86 -14.18
N GLY A 93 -24.23 9.09 -13.99
CA GLY A 93 -23.21 9.42 -13.00
C GLY A 93 -21.78 9.05 -13.44
N ASN A 94 -21.57 8.65 -14.69
CA ASN A 94 -20.26 8.28 -15.20
C ASN A 94 -19.36 9.49 -15.45
N ILE A 95 -18.09 9.32 -15.09
CA ILE A 95 -17.06 10.35 -15.23
C ILE A 95 -16.19 10.06 -16.45
N THR A 96 -15.93 11.10 -17.25
CA THR A 96 -14.92 11.11 -18.29
C THR A 96 -13.87 12.18 -18.00
N PHE A 97 -12.60 11.81 -18.06
CA PHE A 97 -11.46 12.70 -17.96
C PHE A 97 -10.88 12.94 -19.35
N SER A 98 -10.67 14.20 -19.73
CA SER A 98 -10.09 14.58 -21.01
C SER A 98 -8.99 15.61 -20.86
N GLU A 99 -7.96 15.53 -21.69
CA GLU A 99 -6.93 16.56 -21.77
C GLU A 99 -7.54 17.86 -22.29
N ARG A 100 -7.13 19.00 -21.72
CA ARG A 100 -7.81 20.27 -21.99
C ARG A 100 -7.57 20.82 -23.40
N LYS A 101 -6.33 20.76 -23.91
CA LYS A 101 -5.90 21.40 -25.17
C LYS A 101 -6.44 20.70 -26.41
N ASN A 102 -6.26 19.38 -26.52
CA ASN A 102 -6.63 18.60 -27.70
C ASN A 102 -7.93 17.79 -27.52
N LYS A 103 -8.53 17.84 -26.31
CA LYS A 103 -9.76 17.11 -25.97
C LYS A 103 -9.64 15.59 -26.10
N MET A 104 -8.42 15.06 -26.04
CA MET A 104 -8.18 13.62 -25.99
C MET A 104 -8.78 13.04 -24.70
N VAL A 105 -9.59 12.00 -24.85
CA VAL A 105 -10.11 11.24 -23.70
C VAL A 105 -8.96 10.48 -23.05
N LEU A 106 -8.68 10.83 -21.79
CA LEU A 106 -7.66 10.20 -20.97
C LEU A 106 -8.21 8.90 -20.40
N LEU A 107 -9.31 9.00 -19.65
CA LEU A 107 -9.94 7.88 -18.96
C LEU A 107 -11.46 8.06 -18.98
N LYS A 108 -12.19 6.98 -19.20
CA LYS A 108 -13.64 6.95 -19.10
C LYS A 108 -14.06 5.84 -18.15
N GLU A 109 -14.92 6.15 -17.19
CA GLU A 109 -15.58 5.11 -16.41
C GLU A 109 -16.54 4.30 -17.29
N LYS A 110 -16.56 2.98 -17.09
CA LYS A 110 -17.48 2.11 -17.80
C LYS A 110 -18.89 2.26 -17.26
N THR A 111 -19.87 2.43 -18.14
CA THR A 111 -21.28 2.54 -17.76
C THR A 111 -21.78 1.28 -17.06
N GLY A 112 -22.54 1.46 -15.98
CA GLY A 112 -23.09 0.37 -15.18
C GLY A 112 -22.06 -0.44 -14.36
N SER A 113 -20.81 0.04 -14.24
CA SER A 113 -19.76 -0.70 -13.54
C SER A 113 -19.69 -0.46 -12.03
N VAL A 114 -20.29 0.63 -11.54
CA VAL A 114 -20.37 0.92 -10.10
C VAL A 114 -21.19 -0.18 -9.42
N SER A 115 -20.62 -0.87 -8.43
CA SER A 115 -21.32 -1.88 -7.65
C SER A 115 -20.98 -1.81 -6.17
N PHE A 116 -22.01 -1.95 -5.34
CA PHE A 116 -21.94 -2.07 -3.88
C PHE A 116 -22.73 -3.31 -3.47
N GLN A 117 -22.05 -4.45 -3.35
CA GLN A 117 -22.67 -5.71 -2.91
C GLN A 117 -22.56 -5.80 -1.39
N PRO A 118 -23.65 -5.91 -0.62
CA PRO A 118 -23.57 -6.03 0.83
C PRO A 118 -22.62 -7.16 1.25
N PHE A 119 -21.72 -6.86 2.17
CA PHE A 119 -20.73 -7.80 2.70
C PHE A 119 -20.69 -7.70 4.23
N ASN A 120 -20.57 -8.84 4.91
CA ASN A 120 -20.41 -8.89 6.36
C ASN A 120 -18.93 -9.14 6.68
N ASP A 121 -18.24 -8.08 7.08
CA ASP A 121 -16.83 -8.08 7.44
C ASP A 121 -16.68 -8.34 8.94
N ALA A 122 -16.58 -9.62 9.32
CA ALA A 122 -16.40 -10.05 10.71
C ALA A 122 -17.41 -9.43 11.71
N GLY A 123 -18.68 -9.31 11.30
CA GLY A 123 -19.76 -8.71 12.08
C GLY A 123 -20.08 -7.25 11.71
N VAL A 124 -19.25 -6.60 10.87
CA VAL A 124 -19.45 -5.22 10.41
C VAL A 124 -20.08 -5.21 9.03
N SER A 125 -21.24 -4.57 8.87
CA SER A 125 -21.86 -4.39 7.56
C SER A 125 -21.07 -3.40 6.71
N THR A 126 -20.65 -3.83 5.53
CA THR A 126 -19.89 -3.05 4.54
C THR A 126 -20.28 -3.54 3.14
N TYR A 127 -19.45 -3.27 2.13
CA TYR A 127 -19.68 -3.72 0.77
C TYR A 127 -18.43 -4.38 0.18
N THR A 128 -18.65 -5.33 -0.72
CA THR A 128 -17.72 -5.56 -1.82
C THR A 128 -17.97 -4.49 -2.86
N VAL A 129 -16.91 -3.72 -3.19
CA VAL A 129 -17.00 -2.55 -4.07
C VAL A 129 -16.33 -2.83 -5.41
N ASN A 130 -16.90 -2.31 -6.50
CA ASN A 130 -16.36 -2.45 -7.84
C ASN A 130 -16.51 -1.17 -8.66
N GLN A 131 -15.46 -0.82 -9.40
CA GLN A 131 -15.48 0.21 -10.44
C GLN A 131 -14.70 -0.30 -11.66
N ALA A 132 -15.20 -0.02 -12.86
CA ALA A 132 -14.48 -0.33 -14.09
C ALA A 132 -14.32 0.90 -14.99
N PHE A 133 -13.33 0.82 -15.88
CA PHE A 133 -12.92 1.86 -16.81
C PHE A 133 -12.82 1.29 -18.22
N GLU A 134 -13.03 2.15 -19.21
CA GLU A 134 -12.82 1.86 -20.62
C GLU A 134 -11.47 2.45 -21.03
N LEU A 135 -10.52 1.57 -21.37
CA LEU A 135 -9.22 1.95 -21.91
C LEU A 135 -9.19 1.79 -23.43
N GLY A 136 -8.31 2.55 -24.08
CA GLY A 136 -8.06 2.39 -25.51
C GLY A 136 -7.53 0.99 -25.82
N GLN A 137 -7.84 0.48 -27.02
CA GLN A 137 -7.43 -0.88 -27.43
C GLN A 137 -5.90 -1.07 -27.33
N ASP A 138 -5.14 -0.07 -27.80
CA ASP A 138 -3.67 -0.10 -27.80
C ASP A 138 -3.03 0.66 -26.62
N GLU A 139 -3.83 1.01 -25.61
CA GLU A 139 -3.37 1.79 -24.47
C GLU A 139 -2.52 0.94 -23.50
N ALA A 140 -1.21 1.13 -23.48
CA ALA A 140 -0.38 0.47 -22.49
C ALA A 140 -0.53 1.11 -21.09
N ILE A 141 -0.67 0.27 -20.06
CA ILE A 141 -0.64 0.67 -18.65
C ILE A 141 0.45 -0.11 -17.90
N TYR A 142 1.03 0.52 -16.89
CA TYR A 142 2.16 0.03 -16.10
C TYR A 142 1.92 0.28 -14.61
N GLY A 143 2.44 -0.58 -13.73
CA GLY A 143 2.30 -0.45 -12.29
C GLY A 143 1.80 -1.74 -11.65
N LEU A 144 0.87 -1.61 -10.71
CA LEU A 144 0.32 -2.67 -9.85
C LEU A 144 1.30 -3.27 -8.83
N GLY A 145 2.50 -2.69 -8.72
CA GLY A 145 3.56 -3.17 -7.83
C GLY A 145 4.50 -4.18 -8.49
N GLN A 146 5.04 -5.10 -7.70
CA GLN A 146 5.94 -6.17 -8.09
C GLN A 146 5.17 -7.48 -8.30
N GLN A 147 5.48 -8.19 -9.39
CA GLN A 147 4.81 -9.44 -9.76
C GLN A 147 5.79 -10.42 -10.39
N GLN A 148 5.68 -11.72 -10.08
CA GLN A 148 6.50 -12.78 -10.68
C GLN A 148 5.95 -13.32 -12.02
N ARG A 149 5.52 -12.42 -12.92
CA ARG A 149 4.83 -12.81 -14.17
C ARG A 149 5.60 -12.52 -15.46
N GLY A 150 6.74 -11.82 -15.37
CA GLY A 150 7.57 -11.49 -16.54
C GLY A 150 6.90 -10.57 -17.57
N LYS A 151 5.81 -9.89 -17.20
CA LYS A 151 5.03 -9.00 -18.07
C LYS A 151 5.02 -7.58 -17.54
N MET A 152 5.57 -6.64 -18.31
CA MET A 152 5.63 -5.22 -17.93
C MET A 152 4.31 -4.47 -18.18
N ILE A 153 3.63 -4.75 -19.30
CA ILE A 153 2.35 -4.14 -19.67
C ILE A 153 1.20 -4.84 -18.95
N GLN A 154 0.40 -4.10 -18.17
CA GLN A 154 -0.67 -4.63 -17.32
C GLN A 154 -2.03 -4.73 -18.05
N ARG A 155 -2.02 -5.14 -19.32
CA ARG A 155 -3.22 -5.34 -20.15
C ARG A 155 -3.61 -6.81 -20.27
N ASN A 156 -4.89 -7.11 -20.47
CA ASN A 156 -5.45 -8.45 -20.70
C ASN A 156 -5.00 -9.47 -19.65
N LEU A 157 -5.25 -9.18 -18.38
CA LEU A 157 -4.86 -10.03 -17.26
C LEU A 157 -5.88 -9.93 -16.12
N LYS A 158 -5.89 -10.96 -15.28
CA LYS A 158 -6.63 -10.99 -14.02
C LYS A 158 -5.69 -11.37 -12.89
N MET A 159 -5.82 -10.70 -11.76
CA MET A 159 -4.99 -10.94 -10.59
C MET A 159 -5.73 -10.55 -9.31
N LEU A 160 -5.69 -11.44 -8.32
CA LEU A 160 -6.05 -11.10 -6.95
C LEU A 160 -4.79 -10.50 -6.30
N MET A 161 -4.86 -9.21 -5.96
CA MET A 161 -3.78 -8.48 -5.30
C MET A 161 -3.89 -8.70 -3.79
N VAL A 162 -3.01 -9.55 -3.27
CA VAL A 162 -2.80 -9.83 -1.84
C VAL A 162 -1.30 -9.95 -1.61
N GLN A 163 -0.73 -9.19 -0.68
CA GLN A 163 0.72 -9.23 -0.42
C GLN A 163 1.17 -10.66 -0.12
N GLY A 164 2.23 -11.11 -0.77
CA GLY A 164 2.79 -12.45 -0.56
C GLY A 164 4.28 -12.45 -0.85
N ASN A 165 5.00 -13.43 -0.31
CA ASN A 165 6.43 -13.54 -0.55
C ASN A 165 6.70 -13.56 -2.06
N THR A 166 7.48 -12.59 -2.55
CA THR A 166 7.81 -12.27 -3.95
C THR A 166 6.80 -11.45 -4.77
N ASP A 167 5.60 -11.19 -4.26
CA ASP A 167 4.53 -10.40 -4.90
C ASP A 167 4.09 -9.24 -3.98
N ASP A 168 4.50 -8.02 -4.33
CA ASP A 168 4.18 -6.79 -3.58
C ASP A 168 3.26 -5.89 -4.40
N TYR A 169 1.97 -5.84 -4.05
CA TYR A 169 0.98 -5.09 -4.79
C TYR A 169 0.86 -3.65 -4.30
N VAL A 170 0.87 -2.73 -5.26
CA VAL A 170 0.49 -1.33 -5.05
C VAL A 170 -0.64 -1.04 -6.04
N PRO A 171 -1.89 -0.77 -5.60
CA PRO A 171 -3.05 -0.66 -6.48
C PRO A 171 -3.07 0.68 -7.26
N PHE A 172 -1.98 0.94 -7.98
CA PHE A 172 -1.73 2.11 -8.80
C PHE A 172 -1.29 1.66 -10.19
N PHE A 173 -1.87 2.25 -11.24
CA PHE A 173 -1.30 2.16 -12.58
C PHE A 173 -1.16 3.54 -13.21
N GLN A 174 -0.20 3.66 -14.12
CA GLN A 174 -0.07 4.78 -15.05
C GLN A 174 -0.31 4.32 -16.48
N SER A 175 -0.88 5.21 -17.30
CA SER A 175 -1.11 5.02 -18.73
C SER A 175 -0.11 5.81 -19.56
N VAL A 176 0.22 5.29 -20.75
CA VAL A 176 0.97 6.01 -21.79
C VAL A 176 0.32 7.34 -22.22
N LYS A 177 -0.97 7.55 -21.92
CA LYS A 177 -1.66 8.83 -22.15
C LYS A 177 -1.29 9.90 -21.11
N GLY A 178 -0.44 9.59 -20.14
CA GLY A 178 0.06 10.57 -19.16
C GLY A 178 -0.87 10.80 -17.98
N TYR A 179 -1.72 9.84 -17.64
CA TYR A 179 -2.51 9.84 -16.39
C TYR A 179 -2.21 8.60 -15.55
N GLY A 180 -2.55 8.64 -14.26
CA GLY A 180 -2.54 7.49 -13.37
C GLY A 180 -3.81 7.37 -12.56
N ILE A 181 -4.09 6.14 -12.13
CA ILE A 181 -5.17 5.79 -11.20
C ILE A 181 -4.53 5.13 -9.99
N PHE A 182 -4.79 5.68 -8.81
CA PHE A 182 -4.49 5.03 -7.53
C PHE A 182 -5.81 4.65 -6.87
N TRP A 183 -6.03 3.35 -6.68
CA TRP A 183 -7.20 2.78 -6.02
C TRP A 183 -6.92 2.63 -4.53
N ASP A 184 -7.56 3.46 -3.71
CA ASP A 184 -7.22 3.60 -2.28
C ASP A 184 -8.07 2.65 -1.43
N ASN A 185 -7.76 1.36 -1.52
CA ASN A 185 -8.39 0.29 -0.74
C ASN A 185 -7.37 -0.80 -0.39
N TYR A 186 -7.29 -1.15 0.89
CA TYR A 186 -6.30 -2.09 1.44
C TYR A 186 -6.81 -3.53 1.54
N SER A 187 -8.07 -3.77 1.20
CA SER A 187 -8.64 -5.11 1.18
C SER A 187 -8.10 -5.93 0.00
N PRO A 188 -8.11 -7.28 0.06
CA PRO A 188 -7.86 -8.10 -1.13
C PRO A 188 -8.65 -7.57 -2.32
N THR A 189 -7.91 -7.23 -3.38
CA THR A 189 -8.48 -6.50 -4.52
C THR A 189 -8.19 -7.26 -5.80
N THR A 190 -9.23 -7.66 -6.52
CA THR A 190 -9.06 -8.20 -7.87
C THR A 190 -8.89 -7.05 -8.85
N PHE A 191 -7.74 -7.01 -9.52
CA PHE A 191 -7.55 -6.24 -10.74
C PHE A 191 -7.83 -7.14 -11.95
N GLU A 192 -8.66 -6.65 -12.87
CA GLU A 192 -8.95 -7.36 -14.12
C GLU A 192 -8.98 -6.37 -15.28
N ASP A 193 -8.11 -6.59 -16.27
CA ASP A 193 -8.14 -5.93 -17.56
C ASP A 193 -8.48 -6.96 -18.65
N ASN A 194 -9.47 -6.65 -19.48
CA ASN A 194 -9.85 -7.44 -20.64
C ASN A 194 -10.18 -6.52 -21.83
N THR A 195 -10.66 -7.10 -22.93
CA THR A 195 -10.95 -6.36 -24.18
C THR A 195 -12.02 -5.29 -24.02
N THR A 196 -12.79 -5.29 -22.94
CA THR A 196 -13.93 -4.38 -22.75
C THR A 196 -13.81 -3.47 -21.54
N ALA A 197 -12.95 -3.79 -20.57
CA ALA A 197 -12.89 -3.08 -19.30
C ALA A 197 -11.60 -3.34 -18.52
N THR A 198 -11.23 -2.35 -17.71
CA THR A 198 -10.25 -2.45 -16.62
C THR A 198 -10.97 -2.20 -15.31
N SER A 199 -10.97 -3.13 -14.37
CA SER A 199 -11.71 -3.02 -13.12
C SER A 199 -10.87 -3.30 -11.88
N PHE A 200 -11.20 -2.59 -10.80
CA PHE A 200 -10.82 -2.95 -9.44
C PHE A 200 -12.05 -3.40 -8.66
N LYS A 201 -11.92 -4.53 -7.98
CA LYS A 201 -12.94 -5.07 -7.09
C LYS A 201 -12.33 -5.44 -5.74
N SER A 202 -12.66 -4.69 -4.69
CA SER A 202 -12.18 -4.95 -3.33
C SER A 202 -13.24 -5.69 -2.52
N GLU A 203 -12.82 -6.71 -1.76
CA GLU A 203 -13.73 -7.53 -0.96
C GLU A 203 -14.47 -6.72 0.11
N VAL A 204 -13.76 -5.78 0.75
CA VAL A 204 -14.27 -4.88 1.79
C VAL A 204 -14.04 -3.42 1.38
N GLY A 205 -15.09 -2.60 1.44
CA GLY A 205 -15.04 -1.17 1.21
C GLY A 205 -16.36 -0.47 1.53
N ASP A 206 -16.28 0.65 2.26
CA ASP A 206 -17.46 1.45 2.58
C ASP A 206 -17.83 2.42 1.43
N CYS A 207 -16.88 2.65 0.51
CA CYS A 207 -17.03 3.45 -0.69
C CYS A 207 -16.08 2.95 -1.80
N ILE A 208 -16.31 3.41 -3.02
CA ILE A 208 -15.33 3.39 -4.11
C ILE A 208 -14.47 4.64 -3.94
N ASP A 209 -13.14 4.45 -3.83
CA ASP A 209 -12.19 5.53 -3.59
C ASP A 209 -11.00 5.40 -4.53
N TYR A 210 -10.86 6.36 -5.44
CA TYR A 210 -9.71 6.41 -6.33
C TYR A 210 -9.24 7.83 -6.60
N TYR A 211 -7.96 7.97 -6.88
CA TYR A 211 -7.34 9.22 -7.29
C TYR A 211 -7.02 9.16 -8.77
N PHE A 212 -7.53 10.14 -9.52
CA PHE A 212 -7.09 10.41 -10.88
C PHE A 212 -5.98 11.46 -10.83
N MET A 213 -4.86 11.17 -11.49
CA MET A 213 -3.68 12.04 -11.56
C MET A 213 -3.31 12.29 -13.01
N TYR A 214 -3.21 13.55 -13.43
CA TYR A 214 -2.77 13.91 -14.77
C TYR A 214 -1.38 14.56 -14.74
N GLY A 215 -0.41 13.91 -15.39
CA GLY A 215 0.99 14.32 -15.42
C GLY A 215 1.53 14.61 -16.82
N ALA A 216 0.72 14.47 -17.87
CA ALA A 216 1.10 14.55 -19.29
C ALA A 216 2.10 13.48 -19.79
N ASN A 217 2.97 12.95 -18.93
CA ASN A 217 3.87 11.83 -19.19
C ASN A 217 4.06 10.99 -17.90
N ALA A 218 4.86 9.92 -18.00
CA ALA A 218 5.10 9.02 -16.87
C ALA A 218 5.71 9.72 -15.64
N ASP A 219 6.77 10.52 -15.83
CA ASP A 219 7.42 11.25 -14.73
C ASP A 219 6.47 12.22 -14.03
N GLY A 220 5.62 12.90 -14.78
CA GLY A 220 4.61 13.80 -14.23
C GLY A 220 3.54 13.05 -13.42
N VAL A 221 3.16 11.85 -13.83
CA VAL A 221 2.22 11.00 -13.08
C VAL A 221 2.87 10.53 -11.78
N ILE A 222 4.12 10.07 -11.84
CA ILE A 222 4.87 9.68 -10.63
C ILE A 222 5.05 10.88 -9.70
N ALA A 223 5.31 12.09 -10.21
CA ALA A 223 5.37 13.29 -9.40
C ALA A 223 4.05 13.56 -8.66
N GLN A 224 2.89 13.34 -9.28
CA GLN A 224 1.60 13.45 -8.59
C GLN A 224 1.41 12.37 -7.53
N MET A 225 1.85 11.13 -7.79
CA MET A 225 1.80 10.07 -6.78
C MET A 225 2.66 10.44 -5.56
N ARG A 226 3.88 10.98 -5.76
CA ARG A 226 4.75 11.47 -4.68
C ARG A 226 4.18 12.67 -3.93
N ASN A 227 3.46 13.56 -4.63
CA ASN A 227 2.76 14.66 -3.98
C ASN A 227 1.64 14.15 -3.05
N LEU A 228 0.95 13.06 -3.42
CA LEU A 228 -0.09 12.46 -2.60
C LEU A 228 0.47 11.67 -1.41
N THR A 229 1.47 10.82 -1.64
CA THR A 229 1.88 9.78 -0.68
C THR A 229 3.23 10.04 0.00
N GLY A 230 3.94 11.08 -0.40
CA GLY A 230 5.21 11.49 0.19
C GLY A 230 6.40 11.36 -0.76
N GLN A 231 7.42 12.15 -0.47
CA GLN A 231 8.68 12.14 -1.23
C GLN A 231 9.54 10.96 -0.82
N ALA A 232 10.23 10.36 -1.79
CA ALA A 232 11.28 9.39 -1.50
C ALA A 232 12.48 10.14 -0.90
N PRO A 233 12.96 9.80 0.30
CA PRO A 233 14.13 10.44 0.88
C PRO A 233 15.38 10.10 0.07
N MET A 234 16.38 10.99 0.11
CA MET A 234 17.71 10.67 -0.40
C MET A 234 18.33 9.57 0.47
N PHE A 235 18.72 8.46 -0.13
CA PHE A 235 19.43 7.42 0.59
C PHE A 235 20.87 7.87 0.95
N PRO A 236 21.43 7.38 2.07
CA PRO A 236 22.84 7.59 2.38
C PRO A 236 23.74 7.07 1.25
N LEU A 237 24.85 7.77 0.96
CA LEU A 237 25.70 7.46 -0.20
C LEU A 237 26.19 6.00 -0.24
N TRP A 238 26.50 5.41 0.92
CA TRP A 238 27.02 4.05 1.02
C TRP A 238 26.01 2.98 0.53
N THR A 239 24.71 3.28 0.50
CA THR A 239 23.71 2.29 0.07
C THR A 239 23.75 2.02 -1.44
N TYR A 240 24.41 2.88 -2.23
CA TYR A 240 24.58 2.71 -3.67
C TYR A 240 25.76 1.79 -4.04
N GLY A 241 26.58 1.40 -3.06
CA GLY A 241 27.69 0.48 -3.23
C GLY A 241 27.26 -1.00 -3.30
N TYR A 242 28.25 -1.90 -3.28
CA TYR A 242 27.97 -3.33 -3.25
C TYR A 242 27.53 -3.79 -1.84
N TRP A 243 26.51 -4.64 -1.80
CA TRP A 243 25.99 -5.26 -0.58
C TRP A 243 26.19 -6.77 -0.60
N GLN A 244 26.77 -7.30 0.47
CA GLN A 244 26.95 -8.73 0.65
C GLN A 244 25.97 -9.26 1.69
N SER A 245 25.23 -10.31 1.34
CA SER A 245 24.32 -11.04 2.24
C SER A 245 24.49 -12.56 2.07
N LYS A 246 23.95 -13.32 3.00
CA LYS A 246 23.85 -14.78 2.97
C LYS A 246 22.68 -15.17 3.86
N GLU A 247 21.97 -16.25 3.49
CA GLU A 247 21.06 -17.00 4.36
C GLU A 247 21.84 -18.21 4.91
N ARG A 248 22.43 -18.16 6.10
CA ARG A 248 22.72 -17.01 6.97
C ARG A 248 24.18 -17.01 7.41
N TYR A 249 24.71 -15.86 7.84
CA TYR A 249 25.95 -15.84 8.63
C TYR A 249 25.65 -16.32 10.05
N LYS A 250 26.39 -17.33 10.52
CA LYS A 250 26.07 -18.08 11.74
C LYS A 250 26.80 -17.56 12.98
N SER A 251 27.84 -16.74 12.81
CA SER A 251 28.61 -16.16 13.90
C SER A 251 29.09 -14.76 13.57
N GLN A 252 29.40 -14.00 14.62
CA GLN A 252 30.09 -12.71 14.51
C GLN A 252 31.41 -12.81 13.73
N PHE A 253 32.17 -13.90 13.94
CA PHE A 253 33.46 -14.10 13.30
C PHE A 253 33.32 -14.32 11.79
N GLU A 254 32.36 -15.15 11.37
CA GLU A 254 32.06 -15.38 9.95
C GLU A 254 31.70 -14.07 9.24
N LEU A 255 30.83 -13.25 9.84
CA LEU A 255 30.42 -11.97 9.27
C LEU A 255 31.60 -11.00 9.10
N VAL A 256 32.43 -10.84 10.14
CA VAL A 256 33.61 -9.96 10.11
C VAL A 256 34.66 -10.46 9.11
N ASP A 257 34.90 -11.77 9.05
CA ASP A 257 35.88 -12.36 8.14
C ASP A 257 35.50 -12.20 6.67
N VAL A 258 34.20 -12.22 6.33
CA VAL A 258 33.72 -11.91 4.98
C VAL A 258 34.11 -10.49 4.57
N VAL A 259 33.83 -9.48 5.41
CA VAL A 259 34.21 -8.09 5.14
C VAL A 259 35.73 -7.95 5.00
N LYS A 260 36.47 -8.58 5.92
CA LYS A 260 37.94 -8.60 5.87
C LYS A 260 38.46 -9.24 4.58
N LYS A 261 37.83 -10.31 4.10
CA LYS A 261 38.24 -10.98 2.87
C LYS A 261 38.00 -10.11 1.64
N HIS A 262 36.88 -9.38 1.58
CA HIS A 262 36.65 -8.37 0.53
C HIS A 262 37.77 -7.34 0.48
N ARG A 263 38.18 -6.80 1.64
CA ARG A 263 39.30 -5.85 1.73
C ARG A 263 40.63 -6.47 1.30
N GLN A 264 40.94 -7.68 1.74
CA GLN A 264 42.18 -8.38 1.36
C GLN A 264 42.25 -8.66 -0.15
N LEU A 265 41.11 -8.94 -0.78
CA LEU A 265 41.03 -9.23 -2.21
C LEU A 265 40.88 -7.97 -3.08
N ASN A 266 40.82 -6.77 -2.48
CA ASN A 266 40.48 -5.52 -3.16
C ASN A 266 39.15 -5.56 -3.93
N VAL A 267 38.15 -6.27 -3.40
CA VAL A 267 36.79 -6.28 -3.94
C VAL A 267 35.96 -5.23 -3.19
N PRO A 268 35.38 -4.22 -3.89
CA PRO A 268 34.55 -3.20 -3.26
C PRO A 268 33.37 -3.79 -2.48
N LEU A 269 33.06 -3.19 -1.34
CA LEU A 269 31.94 -3.57 -0.47
C LEU A 269 31.63 -2.39 0.44
N ASP A 270 30.37 -1.96 0.47
CA ASP A 270 29.91 -0.84 1.30
C ASP A 270 28.94 -1.30 2.39
N GLY A 271 28.16 -2.35 2.15
CA GLY A 271 27.19 -2.88 3.11
C GLY A 271 27.30 -4.39 3.32
N VAL A 272 27.13 -4.87 4.54
CA VAL A 272 26.93 -6.29 4.87
C VAL A 272 25.62 -6.47 5.63
N ILE A 273 24.94 -7.58 5.37
CA ILE A 273 23.65 -7.91 5.98
C ILE A 273 23.82 -9.11 6.90
N GLN A 274 23.51 -8.94 8.19
CA GLN A 274 23.30 -10.08 9.09
C GLN A 274 21.85 -10.54 8.97
N ASP A 275 21.68 -11.76 8.45
CA ASP A 275 20.38 -12.40 8.30
C ASP A 275 19.84 -12.98 9.64
N TRP A 276 18.69 -13.65 9.61
CA TRP A 276 17.92 -14.17 10.75
C TRP A 276 18.72 -15.04 11.75
N GLN A 277 18.13 -15.35 12.90
CA GLN A 277 18.66 -16.28 13.91
C GLN A 277 19.95 -15.87 14.66
N TYR A 278 20.33 -14.59 14.67
CA TYR A 278 21.32 -14.06 15.64
C TYR A 278 20.78 -14.07 17.09
N TRP A 279 19.49 -14.30 17.27
CA TRP A 279 18.81 -14.57 18.55
C TRP A 279 18.87 -16.04 18.99
N GLY A 280 19.40 -16.95 18.16
CA GLY A 280 19.54 -18.37 18.49
C GLY A 280 18.24 -19.15 18.31
N SER A 281 17.59 -19.55 19.41
CA SER A 281 16.43 -20.45 19.37
C SER A 281 15.21 -19.85 18.66
N ASN A 282 14.43 -20.69 17.97
CA ASN A 282 13.14 -20.28 17.38
C ASN A 282 12.10 -19.85 18.44
N TYR A 283 12.23 -20.24 19.71
CA TYR A 283 11.37 -19.70 20.77
C TYR A 283 11.69 -18.23 21.12
N LEU A 284 12.88 -17.77 20.74
CA LEU A 284 13.36 -16.39 20.83
C LEU A 284 13.29 -15.69 19.47
N TRP A 285 12.45 -16.17 18.55
CA TRP A 285 12.33 -15.61 17.21
C TRP A 285 12.17 -14.09 17.24
N ASN A 286 13.02 -13.40 16.49
CA ASN A 286 13.04 -11.95 16.38
C ASN A 286 13.11 -11.24 17.75
N ALA A 287 13.90 -11.77 18.69
CA ALA A 287 14.13 -11.13 19.99
C ALA A 287 14.73 -9.72 19.88
N MET A 288 15.19 -9.30 18.67
CA MET A 288 15.91 -8.05 18.43
C MET A 288 17.03 -7.86 19.46
N ASP A 289 17.76 -8.94 19.69
CA ASP A 289 18.89 -9.01 20.61
C ASP A 289 19.82 -10.18 20.19
N PHE A 290 21.10 -10.06 20.49
CA PHE A 290 22.10 -11.09 20.20
C PHE A 290 22.16 -12.11 21.32
N LEU A 291 21.21 -13.06 21.29
CA LEU A 291 21.08 -14.12 22.29
C LEU A 291 21.78 -15.43 21.88
N ASN A 292 22.31 -15.50 20.66
CA ASN A 292 23.15 -16.60 20.22
C ASN A 292 24.60 -16.41 20.72
N ALA A 293 25.14 -17.44 21.38
CA ALA A 293 26.51 -17.45 21.91
C ALA A 293 27.59 -17.25 20.83
N ASP A 294 27.29 -17.54 19.55
CA ASP A 294 28.17 -17.31 18.42
C ASP A 294 28.33 -15.82 18.05
N PHE A 295 27.60 -14.93 18.73
CA PHE A 295 27.69 -13.47 18.62
C PHE A 295 28.06 -12.84 19.98
N PRO A 296 29.24 -13.16 20.54
CA PRO A 296 29.58 -12.84 21.92
C PRO A 296 29.81 -11.35 22.21
N ASP A 297 30.12 -10.54 21.20
CA ASP A 297 30.38 -9.10 21.37
C ASP A 297 29.90 -8.30 20.15
N PRO A 298 28.58 -8.06 20.01
CA PRO A 298 28.01 -7.39 18.85
C PRO A 298 28.49 -5.94 18.70
N LYS A 299 28.87 -5.26 19.79
CA LYS A 299 29.47 -3.92 19.71
C LYS A 299 30.82 -3.95 19.03
N ARG A 300 31.66 -4.92 19.37
CA ARG A 300 32.94 -5.14 18.67
C ARG A 300 32.73 -5.57 17.23
N MET A 301 31.76 -6.44 16.94
CA MET A 301 31.42 -6.85 15.57
C MET A 301 31.17 -5.64 14.67
N VAL A 302 30.25 -4.77 15.07
CA VAL A 302 29.89 -3.56 14.31
C VAL A 302 31.08 -2.60 14.20
N LYS A 303 31.85 -2.45 15.28
CA LYS A 303 33.07 -1.61 15.27
C LYS A 303 34.12 -2.13 14.28
N ASP A 304 34.39 -3.43 14.28
CA ASP A 304 35.39 -4.05 13.40
C ASP A 304 34.98 -3.90 11.92
N ILE A 305 33.69 -4.05 11.61
CA ILE A 305 33.13 -3.79 10.26
C ILE A 305 33.32 -2.32 9.86
N ARG A 306 32.98 -1.38 10.74
CA ARG A 306 33.13 0.06 10.48
C ARG A 306 34.58 0.49 10.30
N GLN A 307 35.53 -0.10 11.05
CA GLN A 307 36.96 0.17 10.88
C GLN A 307 37.48 -0.24 9.49
N MET A 308 36.78 -1.15 8.81
CA MET A 308 37.03 -1.53 7.43
C MET A 308 36.23 -0.69 6.44
N ASN A 309 35.66 0.45 6.84
CA ASN A 309 34.86 1.34 6.00
C ASN A 309 33.69 0.60 5.33
N ALA A 310 32.96 -0.20 6.10
CA ALA A 310 31.73 -0.86 5.68
C ALA A 310 30.62 -0.59 6.70
N HIS A 311 29.37 -0.68 6.23
CA HIS A 311 28.16 -0.52 7.02
C HIS A 311 27.49 -1.87 7.26
N MET A 312 26.70 -1.95 8.33
CA MET A 312 25.97 -3.17 8.68
C MET A 312 24.49 -2.87 8.86
N ILE A 313 23.64 -3.64 8.19
CA ILE A 313 22.21 -3.73 8.52
C ILE A 313 21.87 -5.12 9.04
N ILE A 314 20.72 -5.25 9.68
CA ILE A 314 20.30 -6.51 10.31
C ILE A 314 18.88 -6.89 9.96
N SER A 315 18.64 -8.19 9.84
CA SER A 315 17.31 -8.78 9.69
C SER A 315 16.45 -8.52 10.94
N ILE A 316 15.24 -8.04 10.71
CA ILE A 316 14.15 -7.92 11.69
C ILE A 316 12.87 -8.41 11.05
N TRP A 317 12.02 -9.07 11.83
CA TRP A 317 10.81 -9.73 11.31
C TRP A 317 9.54 -9.05 11.84
N SER A 318 8.39 -9.43 11.30
CA SER A 318 7.05 -9.00 11.77
C SER A 318 6.41 -9.97 12.77
N SER A 319 7.12 -11.02 13.18
CA SER A 319 6.64 -12.05 14.12
C SER A 319 7.59 -12.20 15.31
N PHE A 320 7.08 -12.70 16.42
CA PHE A 320 7.83 -12.85 17.67
C PHE A 320 7.63 -14.22 18.29
N GLY A 321 8.71 -14.80 18.81
CA GLY A 321 8.67 -16.05 19.57
C GLY A 321 8.14 -15.84 21.00
N PRO A 322 7.52 -16.86 21.61
CA PRO A 322 6.81 -16.75 22.89
C PRO A 322 7.73 -16.44 24.08
N HIS A 323 9.04 -16.67 23.95
CA HIS A 323 10.00 -16.37 25.03
C HIS A 323 10.58 -14.95 24.95
N THR A 324 10.29 -14.20 23.90
CA THR A 324 10.74 -12.81 23.75
C THR A 324 10.01 -11.86 24.72
N LEU A 325 10.63 -10.73 25.03
CA LEU A 325 9.99 -9.69 25.85
C LEU A 325 8.88 -8.97 25.07
N GLN A 326 9.08 -8.80 23.77
CA GLN A 326 8.14 -8.23 22.81
C GLN A 326 6.83 -9.01 22.81
N TYR A 327 6.89 -10.33 22.64
CA TYR A 327 5.70 -11.18 22.66
C TYR A 327 4.89 -10.97 23.94
N LYS A 328 5.55 -10.92 25.11
CA LYS A 328 4.88 -10.69 26.40
C LYS A 328 4.22 -9.32 26.50
N GLU A 329 4.82 -8.26 25.94
CA GLU A 329 4.21 -6.93 25.92
C GLU A 329 3.05 -6.83 24.92
N LEU A 330 3.20 -7.44 23.74
CA LEU A 330 2.19 -7.44 22.68
C LEU A 330 0.96 -8.29 23.05
N ASP A 331 1.17 -9.45 23.67
CA ASP A 331 0.08 -10.33 24.11
C ASP A 331 -0.79 -9.65 25.19
N LYS A 332 -0.17 -8.92 26.13
CA LYS A 332 -0.88 -8.13 27.16
C LYS A 332 -1.85 -7.10 26.59
N ILE A 333 -1.60 -6.59 25.40
CA ILE A 333 -2.46 -5.62 24.72
C ILE A 333 -3.29 -6.25 23.58
N ASN A 334 -3.31 -7.58 23.48
CA ASN A 334 -3.97 -8.35 22.42
C ASN A 334 -3.54 -7.93 21.00
N ALA A 335 -2.27 -7.59 20.81
CA ALA A 335 -1.70 -7.14 19.54
C ALA A 335 -0.90 -8.25 18.82
N LEU A 336 -1.31 -9.50 18.97
CA LEU A 336 -0.73 -10.65 18.28
C LEU A 336 -1.80 -11.36 17.47
N PHE A 337 -1.52 -11.64 16.21
CA PHE A 337 -2.45 -12.36 15.33
C PHE A 337 -2.54 -13.83 15.72
N ASN A 338 -3.65 -14.47 15.36
CA ASN A 338 -3.85 -15.90 15.52
C ASN A 338 -3.80 -16.60 14.16
N ILE A 339 -2.71 -16.36 13.41
CA ILE A 339 -2.43 -16.98 12.12
C ILE A 339 -1.15 -17.81 12.23
N ARG A 340 -1.01 -18.83 11.40
CA ARG A 340 0.25 -19.59 11.28
C ARG A 340 1.24 -18.80 10.42
N THR A 341 2.47 -18.70 10.91
CA THR A 341 3.55 -17.95 10.29
C THR A 341 4.87 -18.70 10.47
N TRP A 342 5.95 -18.18 9.89
CA TRP A 342 7.28 -18.74 10.04
C TRP A 342 7.96 -18.31 11.36
N PRO A 343 8.77 -19.20 11.98
CA PRO A 343 8.89 -20.64 11.73
C PRO A 343 7.72 -21.43 12.34
N GLU A 344 7.38 -22.59 11.78
CA GLU A 344 6.31 -23.45 12.34
C GLU A 344 6.80 -24.31 13.54
N SER A 345 8.11 -24.57 13.63
CA SER A 345 8.72 -25.39 14.68
C SER A 345 9.69 -24.58 15.55
N GLY A 346 9.69 -24.87 16.85
CA GLY A 346 10.68 -24.40 17.82
C GLY A 346 12.05 -25.08 17.67
N SER A 347 12.10 -26.22 16.98
CA SER A 347 13.34 -26.88 16.56
C SER A 347 13.94 -26.15 15.36
N ASP A 348 15.25 -25.95 15.37
CA ASP A 348 16.03 -25.39 14.26
C ASP A 348 16.52 -26.46 13.25
N ILE A 349 16.31 -27.75 13.58
CA ILE A 349 16.60 -28.88 12.70
C ILE A 349 15.59 -28.96 11.55
N TRP A 350 16.09 -29.16 10.32
CA TRP A 350 15.29 -29.43 9.13
C TRP A 350 15.07 -30.94 8.89
N PRO A 351 13.89 -31.38 8.44
CA PRO A 351 12.65 -30.61 8.29
C PRO A 351 12.01 -30.21 9.64
N PRO A 352 11.09 -29.22 9.66
CA PRO A 352 10.45 -28.76 10.88
C PRO A 352 9.82 -29.90 11.69
N LYS A 353 10.07 -29.94 13.00
CA LYS A 353 9.49 -30.94 13.91
C LYS A 353 8.22 -30.38 14.54
N MET A 354 7.07 -30.80 14.03
CA MET A 354 5.77 -30.24 14.43
C MET A 354 5.34 -30.64 15.85
N GLU A 355 5.99 -31.63 16.46
CA GLU A 355 5.84 -31.98 17.88
C GLU A 355 6.39 -30.89 18.81
N TYR A 356 7.24 -30.00 18.28
CA TYR A 356 7.77 -28.83 18.96
C TYR A 356 7.27 -27.57 18.24
N PRO A 357 6.01 -27.15 18.42
CA PRO A 357 5.51 -25.94 17.77
C PRO A 357 6.30 -24.71 18.23
N SER A 358 6.55 -23.77 17.32
CA SER A 358 7.32 -22.55 17.65
C SER A 358 6.60 -21.61 18.62
N GLY A 359 5.27 -21.54 18.51
CA GLY A 359 4.45 -20.54 19.20
C GLY A 359 4.64 -19.11 18.69
N VAL A 360 5.32 -18.93 17.56
CA VAL A 360 5.60 -17.61 16.96
C VAL A 360 4.31 -16.99 16.43
N ARG A 361 4.11 -15.69 16.68
CA ARG A 361 2.92 -14.95 16.22
C ARG A 361 3.32 -13.62 15.60
N VAL A 362 2.64 -13.25 14.53
CA VAL A 362 2.75 -11.93 13.89
C VAL A 362 2.16 -10.86 14.82
N TYR A 363 2.80 -9.70 14.90
CA TYR A 363 2.25 -8.57 15.67
C TYR A 363 1.31 -7.70 14.82
N ASP A 364 0.35 -7.05 15.48
CA ASP A 364 -0.57 -6.11 14.83
C ASP A 364 0.14 -4.79 14.50
N ALA A 365 0.73 -4.70 13.31
CA ALA A 365 1.39 -3.48 12.82
C ALA A 365 0.46 -2.27 12.67
N TYR A 366 -0.86 -2.50 12.63
CA TYR A 366 -1.86 -1.44 12.57
C TYR A 366 -2.06 -0.75 13.91
N ASN A 367 -1.73 -1.41 15.02
CA ASN A 367 -1.83 -0.87 16.38
C ASN A 367 -0.67 0.10 16.70
N PRO A 368 -0.92 1.39 16.97
CA PRO A 368 0.13 2.35 17.32
C PRO A 368 0.97 1.91 18.52
N ALA A 369 0.35 1.35 19.58
CA ALA A 369 1.08 0.90 20.76
C ALA A 369 1.96 -0.32 20.45
N ALA A 370 1.54 -1.19 19.53
CA ALA A 370 2.36 -2.32 19.09
C ALA A 370 3.57 -1.86 18.28
N ARG A 371 3.41 -0.85 17.41
CA ARG A 371 4.54 -0.20 16.72
C ARG A 371 5.50 0.48 17.69
N ASP A 372 5.01 1.12 18.74
CA ASP A 372 5.86 1.71 19.78
C ASP A 372 6.66 0.65 20.54
N ILE A 373 6.06 -0.52 20.84
CA ILE A 373 6.76 -1.67 21.40
C ILE A 373 7.83 -2.15 20.43
N TYR A 374 7.51 -2.37 19.16
CA TYR A 374 8.48 -2.77 18.13
C TYR A 374 9.69 -1.82 18.09
N TRP A 375 9.43 -0.52 17.98
CA TRP A 375 10.46 0.51 17.91
C TRP A 375 11.29 0.63 19.18
N LYS A 376 10.69 0.43 20.37
CA LYS A 376 11.39 0.41 21.65
C LYS A 376 12.55 -0.60 21.65
N TYR A 377 12.33 -1.82 21.15
CA TYR A 377 13.39 -2.83 21.08
C TYR A 377 14.37 -2.58 19.95
N LEU A 378 13.89 -2.10 18.80
CA LEU A 378 14.76 -1.74 17.68
C LEU A 378 15.76 -0.63 18.02
N ARG A 379 15.38 0.33 18.88
CA ARG A 379 16.32 1.35 19.40
C ARG A 379 17.50 0.78 20.17
N ASN A 380 17.34 -0.36 20.84
CA ASN A 380 18.45 -1.03 21.52
C ASN A 380 19.47 -1.54 20.50
N MET A 381 18.99 -2.12 19.39
CA MET A 381 19.84 -2.55 18.28
C MET A 381 20.57 -1.37 17.63
N HIS A 382 19.88 -0.23 17.45
CA HIS A 382 20.49 0.98 16.89
C HIS A 382 21.64 1.49 17.77
N SER A 383 21.53 1.35 19.09
CA SER A 383 22.58 1.76 20.04
C SER A 383 23.89 0.96 19.91
N LEU A 384 23.86 -0.19 19.23
CA LEU A 384 25.05 -0.98 18.90
C LEU A 384 25.84 -0.40 17.70
N GLY A 385 25.26 0.58 16.99
CA GLY A 385 25.82 1.17 15.78
C GLY A 385 25.41 0.47 14.50
N ILE A 386 24.30 -0.27 14.50
CA ILE A 386 23.72 -0.83 13.27
C ILE A 386 23.16 0.32 12.42
N ASP A 387 23.45 0.31 11.12
CA ASP A 387 23.22 1.43 10.21
C ASP A 387 21.84 1.41 9.52
N GLY A 388 21.08 0.30 9.65
CA GLY A 388 19.77 0.14 9.02
C GLY A 388 19.15 -1.23 9.27
N TRP A 389 18.00 -1.47 8.64
CA TRP A 389 17.13 -2.61 8.92
C TRP A 389 16.74 -3.33 7.63
N TRP A 390 16.81 -4.66 7.64
CA TRP A 390 16.19 -5.50 6.64
C TRP A 390 14.92 -6.10 7.25
N MET A 391 13.77 -5.53 6.89
CA MET A 391 12.46 -6.00 7.38
C MET A 391 12.00 -7.17 6.51
N ASP A 392 12.00 -8.36 7.08
CA ASP A 392 11.62 -9.60 6.40
C ASP A 392 10.22 -10.06 6.85
N SER A 393 9.55 -10.84 5.99
CA SER A 393 8.19 -11.35 6.23
C SER A 393 7.19 -10.23 6.54
N SER A 394 7.22 -9.14 5.76
CA SER A 394 6.38 -7.95 5.98
C SER A 394 4.98 -8.04 5.36
N GLU A 395 4.68 -9.12 4.65
CA GLU A 395 3.41 -9.29 3.95
C GLU A 395 2.21 -9.47 4.88
N PRO A 396 2.26 -10.21 6.02
CA PRO A 396 3.27 -11.13 6.60
C PRO A 396 3.21 -12.58 6.06
N ASP A 397 4.22 -13.42 6.37
CA ASP A 397 4.14 -14.87 6.08
C ASP A 397 2.90 -15.49 6.73
N HIS A 398 2.10 -16.17 5.90
CA HIS A 398 0.82 -16.74 6.29
C HIS A 398 0.68 -18.16 5.74
N PHE A 399 1.05 -19.15 6.55
CA PHE A 399 1.00 -20.55 6.15
C PHE A 399 -0.38 -21.16 6.36
N SER A 400 -0.74 -22.08 5.47
CA SER A 400 -2.05 -22.76 5.50
C SER A 400 -3.23 -21.78 5.59
N ALA A 401 -3.11 -20.64 4.89
CA ALA A 401 -4.05 -19.54 4.98
C ALA A 401 -5.49 -19.98 4.71
N THR A 402 -6.41 -19.59 5.60
CA THR A 402 -7.84 -19.81 5.44
C THR A 402 -8.58 -18.48 5.30
N ASP A 403 -9.76 -18.51 4.69
CA ASP A 403 -10.61 -17.32 4.61
C ASP A 403 -11.02 -16.80 6.00
N ALA A 404 -11.14 -17.68 7.00
CA ALA A 404 -11.45 -17.29 8.37
C ALA A 404 -10.33 -16.47 9.03
N ASP A 405 -9.07 -16.67 8.63
CA ASP A 405 -7.92 -15.92 9.18
C ASP A 405 -8.03 -14.43 8.86
N LEU A 406 -8.62 -14.07 7.72
CA LEU A 406 -8.87 -12.69 7.33
C LEU A 406 -9.90 -11.99 8.23
N ASN A 407 -10.66 -12.74 9.04
CA ASN A 407 -11.55 -12.18 10.07
C ASN A 407 -10.80 -11.85 11.37
N THR A 408 -9.49 -12.13 11.47
CA THR A 408 -8.66 -11.75 12.63
C THR A 408 -8.82 -10.27 12.90
N LYS A 409 -9.09 -9.91 14.16
CA LYS A 409 -9.24 -8.52 14.57
C LYS A 409 -7.88 -7.84 14.66
N THR A 410 -7.77 -6.68 14.02
CA THR A 410 -6.66 -5.74 14.12
C THR A 410 -7.13 -4.45 14.79
N TYR A 411 -6.21 -3.52 15.04
CA TYR A 411 -6.53 -2.18 15.52
C TYR A 411 -7.43 -1.38 14.57
N LEU A 412 -7.31 -1.59 13.24
CA LEU A 412 -8.02 -0.83 12.21
C LEU A 412 -9.25 -1.54 11.62
N GLY A 413 -9.62 -2.71 12.15
CA GLY A 413 -10.74 -3.51 11.64
C GLY A 413 -10.36 -4.99 11.50
N SER A 414 -11.08 -5.73 10.67
CA SER A 414 -10.66 -7.09 10.30
C SER A 414 -9.34 -7.05 9.53
N PHE A 415 -8.59 -8.15 9.56
CA PHE A 415 -7.40 -8.28 8.74
C PHE A 415 -7.73 -8.20 7.24
N ARG A 416 -8.92 -8.66 6.82
CA ARG A 416 -9.43 -8.51 5.45
C ARG A 416 -9.51 -7.07 5.00
N ARG A 417 -9.89 -6.15 5.88
CA ARG A 417 -10.04 -4.72 5.54
C ARG A 417 -8.69 -4.04 5.27
N VAL A 418 -7.63 -4.52 5.92
CA VAL A 418 -6.30 -3.90 5.91
C VAL A 418 -5.22 -4.83 5.37
N ARG A 419 -5.56 -5.94 4.72
CA ARG A 419 -4.62 -7.02 4.37
C ARG A 419 -3.39 -6.53 3.60
N ASN A 420 -3.54 -5.50 2.78
CA ASN A 420 -2.51 -4.96 1.90
C ASN A 420 -1.94 -3.61 2.36
N ALA A 421 -2.28 -3.15 3.56
CA ALA A 421 -1.93 -1.82 4.07
C ALA A 421 -0.48 -1.69 4.55
#